data_AF-A0A395GIT6-F1
#
_entry.id   AF-A0A395GIT6-F1
#
_cell.length_a   1.000
_cell.length_b   1.000
_cell.length_c   1.000
_cell.angle_alpha   90.00
_cell.angle_beta   90.00
_cell.angle_gamma   90.00
#
_symmetry.space_group_name_H-M   'P 1'
#
loop_
_entity.id
_entity.type
_entity.pdbx_description
1 polymer ?
#
loop_
_entity_poly.entity_id
_entity_poly.type
_entity_poly.pdbx_seq_one_letter_code
_entity_poly.pdbx_strand_id
1 'polypeptide(L)'
;RQARRRREEAGYILEDLQSGERTLYLQEVPRVKASHCRAWDCAITRLARSPIIRSHYRFALKGGRNMYYGEPIQYYHITCIERLIPNLAELVVNGHLKLDGWVSAPLGGPISIESSTQAITDWLEHGGRTFDIQCYERFKADHKEWTSEISSRSIEHQLRHEDGRSRVDCYYCEGGPAEPKEPMRSDYFPTEPAAISLSRLLAVVSDEPHIDAWWCWRRAK
;
A
#
# COMPACT_ATOMS: atom_id res chain seq x y z
N ARG A 1 -24.95 23.77 7.15
CA ARG A 1 -25.03 23.67 5.67
C ARG A 1 -23.99 22.71 5.09
N GLN A 2 -22.70 22.87 5.41
CA GLN A 2 -21.61 22.00 4.92
C GLN A 2 -21.77 20.51 5.31
N ALA A 3 -22.09 20.21 6.58
CA ALA A 3 -22.34 18.84 7.02
C ALA A 3 -23.51 18.15 6.30
N ARG A 4 -24.55 18.91 5.93
CA ARG A 4 -25.71 18.38 5.19
C ARG A 4 -25.30 17.95 3.78
N ARG A 5 -24.58 18.82 3.07
CA ARG A 5 -24.04 18.50 1.73
C ARG A 5 -23.11 17.30 1.73
N ARG A 6 -22.28 17.15 2.76
CA ARG A 6 -21.41 15.96 2.89
C ARG A 6 -22.20 14.67 3.05
N ARG A 7 -23.27 14.69 3.85
CA ARG A 7 -24.17 13.53 4.00
C ARG A 7 -24.93 13.22 2.72
N GLU A 8 -25.40 14.25 2.02
CA GLU A 8 -26.04 14.12 0.71
C GLU A 8 -25.08 13.45 -0.30
N GLU A 9 -23.86 13.97 -0.43
CA GLU A 9 -22.83 13.41 -1.32
C GLU A 9 -22.44 11.97 -0.93
N ALA A 10 -22.23 11.72 0.36
CA ALA A 10 -21.93 10.38 0.86
C ALA A 10 -23.08 9.40 0.57
N GLY A 11 -24.33 9.84 0.68
CA GLY A 11 -25.51 9.06 0.35
C GLY A 11 -25.49 8.57 -1.10
N TYR A 12 -25.26 9.48 -2.06
CA TYR A 12 -25.14 9.11 -3.47
C TYR A 12 -24.02 8.10 -3.73
N ILE A 13 -22.83 8.32 -3.16
CA ILE A 13 -21.72 7.38 -3.34
C ILE A 13 -22.04 6.02 -2.74
N LEU A 14 -22.64 5.97 -1.55
CA LEU A 14 -22.99 4.71 -0.88
C LEU A 14 -24.10 3.96 -1.63
N GLU A 15 -25.11 4.66 -2.14
CA GLU A 15 -26.17 4.08 -2.98
C GLU A 15 -25.57 3.44 -4.25
N ASP A 16 -24.68 4.15 -4.96
CA ASP A 16 -23.97 3.62 -6.15
C ASP A 16 -23.13 2.37 -5.83
N LEU A 17 -22.52 2.31 -4.64
CA LEU A 17 -21.73 1.17 -4.19
C LEU A 17 -22.62 -0.02 -3.81
N GLN A 18 -23.70 0.22 -3.06
CA GLN A 18 -24.63 -0.80 -2.59
C GLN A 18 -25.46 -1.41 -3.73
N SER A 19 -25.77 -0.64 -4.76
CA SER A 19 -26.45 -1.14 -5.97
C SER A 19 -25.54 -2.02 -6.84
N GLY A 20 -24.23 -2.00 -6.59
CA GLY A 20 -23.22 -2.67 -7.41
C GLY A 20 -22.99 -1.98 -8.76
N GLU A 21 -23.55 -0.79 -8.98
CA GLU A 21 -23.30 0.00 -10.20
C GLU A 21 -21.86 0.49 -10.26
N ARG A 22 -21.27 0.79 -9.09
CA ARG A 22 -19.90 1.27 -8.98
C ARG A 22 -19.11 0.54 -7.89
N THR A 23 -17.79 0.67 -7.97
CA THR A 23 -16.83 0.17 -6.98
C THR A 23 -15.77 1.24 -6.77
N LEU A 24 -15.38 1.42 -5.51
CA LEU A 24 -14.33 2.34 -5.12
C LEU A 24 -12.99 1.62 -5.17
N TYR A 25 -12.01 2.23 -5.83
CA TYR A 25 -10.67 1.68 -5.96
C TYR A 25 -9.63 2.61 -5.38
N LEU A 26 -8.72 2.08 -4.55
CA LEU A 26 -7.47 2.74 -4.22
C LEU A 26 -6.49 2.57 -5.38
N GLN A 27 -5.96 3.69 -5.90
CA GLN A 27 -5.02 3.72 -7.02
C GLN A 27 -3.76 4.50 -6.67
N GLU A 28 -2.63 4.06 -7.23
CA GLU A 28 -1.49 4.95 -7.45
C GLU A 28 -1.83 5.97 -8.56
N VAL A 29 -1.33 7.20 -8.41
CA VAL A 29 -1.50 8.28 -9.38
C VAL A 29 -0.36 8.23 -10.40
N PRO A 30 -0.64 7.96 -11.69
CA PRO A 30 0.38 7.99 -12.71
C PRO A 30 0.98 9.39 -12.85
N ARG A 31 2.32 9.48 -12.93
CA ARG A 31 3.08 10.75 -13.03
C ARG A 31 2.57 11.72 -14.11
N VAL A 32 1.98 11.20 -15.18
CA VAL A 32 1.57 11.96 -16.38
C VAL A 32 0.09 12.35 -16.40
N LYS A 33 -0.72 11.89 -15.44
CA LYS A 33 -2.18 12.12 -15.45
C LYS A 33 -2.62 12.99 -14.28
N ALA A 34 -2.94 14.25 -14.56
CA ALA A 34 -3.69 15.09 -13.63
C ALA A 34 -5.15 14.63 -13.56
N SER A 35 -5.64 14.38 -12.34
CA SER A 35 -7.05 14.10 -12.06
C SER A 35 -7.61 15.16 -11.13
N HIS A 36 -8.85 15.60 -11.37
CA HIS A 36 -9.54 16.53 -10.50
C HIS A 36 -10.35 15.79 -9.43
N CYS A 37 -10.24 16.22 -8.18
CA CYS A 37 -11.08 15.76 -7.11
C CYS A 37 -12.53 16.20 -7.34
N ARG A 38 -13.47 15.24 -7.28
CA ARG A 38 -14.90 15.44 -7.50
C ARG A 38 -15.68 15.75 -6.22
N ALA A 39 -15.04 15.73 -5.05
CA ALA A 39 -15.69 16.04 -3.79
C ALA A 39 -16.31 17.45 -3.82
N TRP A 40 -17.60 17.57 -3.49
CA TRP A 40 -18.31 18.86 -3.53
C TRP A 40 -17.71 19.90 -2.59
N ASP A 41 -17.09 19.43 -1.51
CA ASP A 41 -16.46 20.24 -0.47
C ASP A 41 -15.00 19.78 -0.22
N CYS A 42 -14.21 19.73 -1.30
CA CYS A 42 -12.79 19.41 -1.21
C CYS A 42 -12.00 20.48 -0.45
N ALA A 43 -11.54 20.15 0.76
CA ALA A 43 -10.73 21.06 1.57
C ALA A 43 -9.40 21.43 0.90
N ILE A 44 -8.78 20.48 0.19
CA ILE A 44 -7.52 20.72 -0.53
C ILE A 44 -7.72 21.75 -1.64
N THR A 45 -8.81 21.63 -2.41
CA THR A 45 -9.17 22.62 -3.44
C THR A 45 -9.36 24.00 -2.83
N ARG A 46 -10.01 24.09 -1.66
CA ARG A 46 -10.22 25.36 -0.97
C ARG A 46 -8.92 26.00 -0.50
N LEU A 47 -7.95 25.21 -0.06
CA LEU A 47 -6.64 25.67 0.40
C LEU A 47 -5.69 26.00 -0.76
N ALA A 48 -5.54 25.09 -1.71
CA ALA A 48 -4.60 25.19 -2.83
C ALA A 48 -5.17 25.93 -4.06
N ARG A 49 -6.45 26.30 -4.03
CA ARG A 49 -7.21 26.88 -5.17
C ARG A 49 -7.15 26.05 -6.45
N SER A 50 -6.89 24.75 -6.34
CA SER A 50 -6.76 23.83 -7.46
C SER A 50 -7.40 22.49 -7.10
N PRO A 51 -8.30 21.94 -7.96
CA PRO A 51 -8.90 20.65 -7.72
C PRO A 51 -7.99 19.48 -8.08
N ILE A 52 -6.79 19.73 -8.57
CA ILE A 52 -5.86 18.69 -9.04
C ILE A 52 -5.36 17.86 -7.85
N ILE A 53 -5.54 16.54 -7.96
CA ILE A 53 -4.98 15.56 -7.04
C ILE A 53 -3.49 15.41 -7.37
N ARG A 54 -2.64 15.76 -6.41
CA ARG A 54 -1.17 15.70 -6.53
C ARG A 54 -0.54 14.68 -5.60
N SER A 55 -1.32 14.03 -4.76
CA SER A 55 -0.88 12.93 -3.91
C SER A 55 -0.47 11.72 -4.75
N HIS A 56 0.41 10.88 -4.21
CA HIS A 56 0.77 9.62 -4.87
C HIS A 56 -0.41 8.64 -4.97
N TYR A 57 -1.41 8.77 -4.10
CA TYR A 57 -2.60 7.93 -4.09
C TYR A 57 -3.86 8.73 -4.35
N ARG A 58 -4.88 8.06 -4.88
CA ARG A 58 -6.23 8.59 -4.99
C ARG A 58 -7.26 7.47 -4.91
N PHE A 59 -8.49 7.85 -4.66
CA PHE A 59 -9.62 6.98 -4.94
C PHE A 59 -10.14 7.21 -6.35
N ALA A 60 -10.52 6.12 -7.01
CA ALA A 60 -11.25 6.11 -8.26
C ALA A 60 -12.56 5.35 -8.07
N LEU A 61 -13.68 6.06 -8.18
CA LEU A 61 -15.00 5.46 -8.24
C LEU A 61 -15.26 5.08 -9.71
N LYS A 62 -15.28 3.79 -9.98
CA LYS A 62 -15.43 3.21 -11.33
C LYS A 62 -16.72 2.40 -11.41
N GLY A 63 -17.38 2.41 -12.55
CA GLY A 63 -18.57 1.58 -12.77
C GLY A 63 -19.46 2.13 -13.88
N GLY A 64 -20.65 1.53 -14.00
CA GLY A 64 -21.64 1.82 -15.03
C GLY A 64 -21.87 0.66 -16.00
N ARG A 65 -23.13 0.45 -16.39
CA ARG A 65 -23.49 -0.46 -17.49
C ARG A 65 -22.87 0.05 -18.79
N ASN A 66 -21.97 -0.73 -19.36
CA ASN A 66 -21.46 -0.57 -20.72
C ASN A 66 -22.63 -0.65 -21.72
N MET A 67 -22.99 0.47 -22.32
CA MET A 67 -23.42 0.53 -23.72
C MET A 67 -22.97 1.88 -24.29
N TYR A 68 -21.81 1.88 -24.94
CA TYR A 68 -21.29 2.95 -25.83
C TYR A 68 -20.77 4.27 -25.23
N TYR A 69 -21.15 4.67 -24.01
CA TYR A 69 -20.55 5.83 -23.30
C TYR A 69 -20.51 5.56 -21.79
N GLY A 70 -19.48 4.87 -21.31
CA GLY A 70 -19.31 4.62 -19.87
C GLY A 70 -19.23 5.92 -19.07
N GLU A 71 -19.78 5.92 -17.85
CA GLU A 71 -19.67 7.09 -16.98
C GLU A 71 -18.19 7.42 -16.70
N PRO A 72 -17.82 8.71 -16.69
CA PRO A 72 -16.44 9.09 -16.45
C PRO A 72 -16.03 8.71 -15.03
N ILE A 73 -14.86 8.06 -14.92
CA ILE A 73 -14.24 7.72 -13.63
C ILE A 73 -14.16 8.98 -12.76
N GLN A 74 -14.70 8.89 -11.55
CA GLN A 74 -14.66 9.99 -10.60
C GLN A 74 -13.49 9.79 -9.65
N TYR A 75 -12.64 10.81 -9.53
CA TYR A 75 -11.45 10.76 -8.70
C TYR A 75 -11.62 11.59 -7.44
N TYR A 76 -11.06 11.11 -6.34
CA TYR A 76 -11.12 11.77 -5.04
C TYR A 76 -9.78 11.69 -4.32
N HIS A 77 -9.45 12.73 -3.55
CA HIS A 77 -8.39 12.64 -2.55
C HIS A 77 -8.76 11.60 -1.50
N ILE A 78 -7.75 10.95 -0.89
CA ILE A 78 -7.96 9.95 0.16
C ILE A 78 -8.75 10.56 1.32
N THR A 79 -8.33 11.74 1.81
CA THR A 79 -9.00 12.39 2.94
C THR A 79 -10.40 12.91 2.62
N CYS A 80 -10.73 13.13 1.34
CA CYS A 80 -12.07 13.54 0.94
C CYS A 80 -13.06 12.38 1.12
N ILE A 81 -12.70 11.17 0.68
CA ILE A 81 -13.54 9.99 0.91
C ILE A 81 -13.60 9.65 2.39
N GLU A 82 -12.50 9.65 3.14
CA GLU A 82 -12.55 9.38 4.59
C GLU A 82 -13.44 10.38 5.36
N ARG A 83 -13.59 11.61 4.87
CA ARG A 83 -14.50 12.59 5.48
C ARG A 83 -15.96 12.40 5.07
N LEU A 84 -16.21 11.88 3.88
CA LEU A 84 -17.56 11.58 3.38
C LEU A 84 -18.07 10.27 3.97
N ILE A 85 -17.21 9.25 4.01
CA ILE A 85 -17.47 7.89 4.46
C ILE A 85 -16.40 7.53 5.51
N PRO A 86 -16.65 7.86 6.81
CA PRO A 86 -15.68 7.62 7.87
C PRO A 86 -15.35 6.15 8.09
N ASN A 87 -16.31 5.25 7.85
CA ASN A 87 -16.15 3.82 8.06
C ASN A 87 -15.70 3.10 6.77
N LEU A 88 -14.47 3.38 6.32
CA LEU A 88 -13.94 2.70 5.12
C LEU A 88 -13.79 1.19 5.32
N ALA A 89 -13.57 0.73 6.56
CA ALA A 89 -13.48 -0.68 6.90
C ALA A 89 -14.71 -1.48 6.42
N GLU A 90 -15.91 -0.93 6.62
CA GLU A 90 -17.16 -1.54 6.18
C GLU A 90 -17.24 -1.64 4.64
N LEU A 91 -16.71 -0.65 3.92
CA LEU A 91 -16.63 -0.75 2.45
C LEU A 91 -15.71 -1.87 2.00
N VAL A 92 -14.64 -2.15 2.75
CA VAL A 92 -13.73 -3.25 2.43
C VAL A 92 -14.40 -4.60 2.71
N VAL A 93 -14.99 -4.75 3.89
CA VAL A 93 -15.71 -5.99 4.29
C VAL A 93 -16.84 -6.32 3.31
N ASN A 94 -17.55 -5.30 2.83
CA ASN A 94 -18.63 -5.48 1.85
C ASN A 94 -18.12 -5.59 0.39
N GLY A 95 -16.80 -5.53 0.16
CA GLY A 95 -16.23 -5.64 -1.18
C GLY A 95 -16.46 -4.43 -2.08
N HIS A 96 -16.86 -3.29 -1.52
CA HIS A 96 -17.08 -2.03 -2.23
C HIS A 96 -15.81 -1.19 -2.39
N LEU A 97 -14.77 -1.47 -1.59
CA LEU A 97 -13.44 -0.86 -1.68
C LEU A 97 -12.37 -1.91 -2.00
N LYS A 98 -11.60 -1.70 -3.08
CA LYS A 98 -10.56 -2.63 -3.58
C LYS A 98 -9.27 -1.90 -3.99
N LEU A 99 -8.18 -2.65 -4.17
CA LEU A 99 -6.99 -2.15 -4.87
C LEU A 99 -7.22 -2.15 -6.38
N ASP A 100 -6.68 -1.13 -7.06
CA ASP A 100 -6.57 -1.13 -8.52
C ASP A 100 -5.19 -1.61 -8.97
N GLY A 101 -5.01 -2.93 -9.02
CA GLY A 101 -3.72 -3.52 -9.32
C GLY A 101 -2.75 -3.36 -8.14
N TRP A 102 -1.54 -2.91 -8.43
CA TRP A 102 -0.46 -2.77 -7.44
C TRP A 102 -0.42 -1.35 -6.85
N VAL A 103 -0.39 -1.25 -5.52
CA VAL A 103 -0.28 0.02 -4.81
C VAL A 103 0.82 -0.07 -3.75
N SER A 104 1.75 0.87 -3.77
CA SER A 104 3.00 0.82 -3.02
C SER A 104 3.49 2.21 -2.63
N ALA A 105 4.58 2.27 -1.86
CA ALA A 105 5.27 3.52 -1.58
C ALA A 105 5.93 4.10 -2.83
N PRO A 106 6.06 5.43 -2.91
CA PRO A 106 6.82 6.09 -3.97
C PRO A 106 8.28 5.66 -4.00
N LEU A 107 8.83 5.58 -5.22
CA LEU A 107 10.25 5.29 -5.42
C LEU A 107 11.16 6.30 -4.70
N GLY A 108 12.19 5.79 -4.04
CA GLY A 108 13.18 6.59 -3.32
C GLY A 108 12.76 7.01 -1.91
N GLY A 109 11.60 6.55 -1.43
CA GLY A 109 11.22 6.66 -0.01
C GLY A 109 12.06 5.74 0.89
N PRO A 110 12.04 5.98 2.21
CA PRO A 110 12.78 5.15 3.18
C PRO A 110 12.13 3.78 3.40
N ILE A 111 10.84 3.63 3.11
CA ILE A 111 10.10 2.37 3.23
C ILE A 111 10.21 1.60 1.91
N SER A 112 10.50 0.31 1.98
CA SER A 112 10.60 -0.49 0.77
C SER A 112 9.24 -0.70 0.08
N ILE A 113 9.26 -0.86 -1.24
CA ILE A 113 8.06 -1.09 -2.08
C ILE A 113 7.29 -2.31 -1.59
N GLU A 114 7.99 -3.37 -1.21
CA GLU A 114 7.39 -4.62 -0.74
C GLU A 114 6.68 -4.45 0.60
N SER A 115 7.35 -3.87 1.61
CA SER A 115 6.75 -3.64 2.93
C SER A 115 5.56 -2.70 2.87
N SER A 116 5.66 -1.63 2.07
CA SER A 116 4.55 -0.70 1.86
C SER A 116 3.37 -1.36 1.17
N THR A 117 3.61 -2.18 0.14
CA THR A 117 2.55 -2.94 -0.53
C THR A 117 1.88 -3.90 0.44
N GLN A 118 2.68 -4.66 1.22
CA GLN A 118 2.13 -5.60 2.19
C GLN A 118 1.30 -4.90 3.25
N ALA A 119 1.78 -3.77 3.81
CA ALA A 119 1.04 -3.01 4.80
C ALA A 119 -0.32 -2.48 4.28
N ILE A 120 -0.37 -2.04 3.02
CA ILE A 120 -1.60 -1.56 2.35
C ILE A 120 -2.54 -2.73 2.06
N THR A 121 -2.02 -3.86 1.58
CA THR A 121 -2.80 -5.07 1.34
C THR A 121 -3.40 -5.60 2.64
N ASP A 122 -2.59 -5.73 3.69
CA ASP A 122 -3.05 -6.17 5.01
C ASP A 122 -4.13 -5.23 5.56
N TRP A 123 -4.02 -3.91 5.31
CA TRP A 123 -5.05 -2.94 5.69
C TRP A 123 -6.41 -3.25 5.07
N LEU A 124 -6.43 -3.67 3.81
CA LEU A 124 -7.67 -4.08 3.15
C LEU A 124 -8.13 -5.45 3.65
N GLU A 125 -7.25 -6.43 3.71
CA GLU A 125 -7.60 -7.79 4.14
C GLU A 125 -8.18 -7.83 5.57
N HIS A 126 -7.66 -7.00 6.49
CA HIS A 126 -8.11 -6.95 7.88
C HIS A 126 -9.14 -5.85 8.17
N GLY A 127 -9.74 -5.27 7.13
CA GLY A 127 -10.84 -4.31 7.24
C GLY A 127 -10.46 -3.05 8.00
N GLY A 128 -9.38 -2.39 7.59
CA GLY A 128 -8.93 -1.13 8.21
C GLY A 128 -7.83 -1.27 9.25
N ARG A 129 -7.21 -2.46 9.35
CA ARG A 129 -6.16 -2.76 10.34
C ARG A 129 -4.90 -3.25 9.66
N THR A 130 -3.74 -2.84 10.15
CA THR A 130 -2.45 -3.30 9.63
C THR A 130 -1.41 -3.33 10.75
N PHE A 131 -0.24 -3.90 10.49
CA PHE A 131 0.85 -3.91 11.45
C PHE A 131 1.69 -2.63 11.35
N ASP A 132 2.51 -2.38 12.37
CA ASP A 132 3.45 -1.28 12.31
C ASP A 132 4.42 -1.47 11.13
N ILE A 133 4.71 -0.39 10.40
CA ILE A 133 5.55 -0.47 9.19
C ILE A 133 6.94 -1.05 9.50
N GLN A 134 7.45 -0.84 10.72
CA GLN A 134 8.74 -1.36 11.19
C GLN A 134 8.71 -2.87 11.39
N CYS A 135 7.55 -3.52 11.57
CA CYS A 135 7.45 -4.97 11.58
C CYS A 135 7.83 -5.54 10.21
N TYR A 136 7.30 -4.96 9.13
CA TYR A 136 7.60 -5.38 7.76
C TYR A 136 9.05 -5.12 7.38
N GLU A 137 9.57 -3.92 7.66
CA GLU A 137 10.96 -3.57 7.29
C GLU A 137 11.99 -4.43 8.04
N ARG A 138 11.79 -4.70 9.33
CA ARG A 138 12.69 -5.58 10.11
C ARG A 138 12.61 -7.03 9.63
N PHE A 139 11.41 -7.57 9.47
CA PHE A 139 11.24 -8.93 8.97
C PHE A 139 11.92 -9.10 7.61
N LYS A 140 11.73 -8.13 6.71
CA LYS A 140 12.36 -8.14 5.39
C LYS A 140 13.89 -8.05 5.47
N ALA A 141 14.42 -7.17 6.31
CA ALA A 141 15.87 -6.99 6.46
C ALA A 141 16.52 -8.31 6.92
N ASP A 142 15.98 -8.90 7.99
CA ASP A 142 16.52 -10.12 8.59
C ASP A 142 16.34 -11.32 7.64
N HIS A 143 15.19 -11.42 6.95
CA HIS A 143 14.97 -12.47 5.96
C HIS A 143 15.92 -12.34 4.76
N LYS A 144 16.22 -11.12 4.33
CA LYS A 144 17.20 -10.85 3.25
C LYS A 144 18.61 -11.22 3.69
N GLU A 145 19.00 -10.89 4.91
CA GLU A 145 20.30 -11.27 5.48
C GLU A 145 20.41 -12.80 5.57
N TRP A 146 19.39 -13.47 6.12
CA TRP A 146 19.31 -14.92 6.18
C TRP A 146 19.44 -15.57 4.79
N THR A 147 18.67 -15.08 3.81
CA THR A 147 18.73 -15.56 2.41
C THR A 147 20.13 -15.38 1.82
N SER A 148 20.76 -14.23 2.10
CA SER A 148 22.12 -13.95 1.65
C SER A 148 23.13 -14.91 2.27
N GLU A 149 23.04 -15.17 3.58
CA GLU A 149 23.94 -16.07 4.27
C GLU A 149 23.81 -17.51 3.77
N ILE A 150 22.58 -18.03 3.65
CA ILE A 150 22.31 -19.36 3.11
C ILE A 150 22.85 -19.48 1.67
N SER A 151 22.62 -18.46 0.84
CA SER A 151 23.12 -18.43 -0.54
C SER A 151 24.65 -18.42 -0.59
N SER A 152 25.31 -17.59 0.23
CA SER A 152 26.76 -17.54 0.31
C SER A 152 27.37 -18.86 0.76
N ARG A 153 26.79 -19.53 1.76
CA ARG A 153 27.21 -20.88 2.20
C ARG A 153 27.07 -21.89 1.07
N SER A 154 25.96 -21.88 0.33
CA SER A 154 25.73 -22.78 -0.81
C SER A 154 26.75 -22.54 -1.93
N ILE A 155 27.04 -21.28 -2.26
CA ILE A 155 28.01 -20.93 -3.31
C ILE A 155 29.43 -21.33 -2.89
N GLU A 156 29.85 -21.02 -1.67
CA GLU A 156 31.18 -21.42 -1.18
C GLU A 156 31.35 -22.94 -1.22
N HIS A 157 30.31 -23.67 -0.80
CA HIS A 157 30.30 -25.12 -0.85
C HIS A 157 30.45 -25.64 -2.29
N GLN A 158 29.69 -25.11 -3.25
CA GLN A 158 29.79 -25.51 -4.66
C GLN A 158 31.16 -25.22 -5.26
N LEU A 159 31.69 -24.01 -5.05
CA LEU A 159 33.00 -23.60 -5.57
C LEU A 159 34.15 -24.48 -5.05
N ARG A 160 34.08 -24.94 -3.79
CA ARG A 160 35.08 -25.87 -3.25
C ARG A 160 35.09 -27.23 -3.94
N HIS A 161 33.97 -27.65 -4.52
CA HIS A 161 33.89 -28.91 -5.27
C HIS A 161 34.21 -28.76 -6.76
N GLU A 162 34.04 -27.56 -7.34
CA GLU A 162 34.45 -27.28 -8.73
C GLU A 162 35.98 -27.26 -8.91
N ASP A 163 36.73 -26.88 -7.88
CA ASP A 163 38.21 -26.85 -7.89
C ASP A 163 38.89 -28.24 -7.88
N GLY A 164 38.13 -29.34 -7.99
CA GLY A 164 38.68 -30.70 -7.96
C GLY A 164 39.20 -31.15 -6.59
N ARG A 165 38.90 -30.41 -5.52
CA ARG A 165 39.21 -30.81 -4.15
C ARG A 165 38.27 -31.95 -3.73
N SER A 166 38.88 -32.97 -3.13
CA SER A 166 38.22 -34.14 -2.56
C SER A 166 37.08 -33.74 -1.61
N ARG A 167 36.00 -34.53 -1.54
CA ARG A 167 34.97 -34.40 -0.50
C ARG A 167 35.53 -34.54 0.91
N VAL A 168 36.65 -35.24 1.04
CA VAL A 168 37.43 -35.39 2.27
C VAL A 168 38.06 -34.02 2.55
N ASP A 169 37.73 -33.39 3.68
CA ASP A 169 38.11 -32.04 4.13
C ASP A 169 37.20 -30.86 3.68
N CYS A 170 36.00 -31.12 3.14
CA CYS A 170 35.03 -30.06 2.92
C CYS A 170 34.24 -29.77 4.21
N TYR A 171 34.52 -28.62 4.84
CA TYR A 171 33.88 -28.14 6.09
C TYR A 171 32.34 -28.23 6.06
N TYR A 172 31.71 -27.97 4.91
CA TYR A 172 30.26 -28.05 4.76
C TYR A 172 29.74 -29.50 4.55
N CYS A 173 30.53 -30.41 3.97
CA CYS A 173 30.18 -31.83 3.86
C CYS A 173 30.29 -32.58 5.19
N GLU A 174 31.12 -32.10 6.12
CA GLU A 174 31.33 -32.68 7.44
C GLU A 174 30.30 -32.23 8.49
N GLY A 175 29.28 -31.48 8.06
CA GLY A 175 28.19 -31.00 8.91
C GLY A 175 28.24 -29.51 9.22
N GLY A 176 29.33 -28.82 8.91
CA GLY A 176 29.45 -27.35 8.94
C GLY A 176 29.00 -26.68 10.25
N PRO A 177 28.81 -25.35 10.23
CA PRO A 177 28.09 -24.66 11.29
C PRO A 177 26.58 -24.90 11.10
N ALA A 178 25.85 -24.94 12.21
CA ALA A 178 24.38 -25.01 12.15
C ALA A 178 23.82 -23.98 11.17
N GLU A 179 22.82 -24.39 10.39
CA GLU A 179 22.13 -23.47 9.49
C GLU A 179 21.52 -22.33 10.33
N PRO A 180 21.66 -21.07 9.88
CA PRO A 180 21.04 -19.96 10.56
C PRO A 180 19.53 -20.19 10.56
N LYS A 181 18.91 -19.95 11.73
CA LYS A 181 17.47 -20.13 11.89
C LYS A 181 16.74 -19.14 10.97
N GLU A 182 15.79 -19.64 10.19
CA GLU A 182 14.94 -18.80 9.34
C GLU A 182 14.14 -17.81 10.19
N PRO A 183 14.14 -16.51 9.85
CA PRO A 183 13.30 -15.52 10.50
C PRO A 183 11.82 -15.87 10.36
N MET A 184 11.13 -16.08 11.50
CA MET A 184 9.72 -16.43 11.49
C MET A 184 8.85 -15.18 11.62
N ARG A 185 7.75 -15.09 10.84
CA ARG A 185 6.82 -13.94 10.93
C ARG A 185 6.30 -13.70 12.35
N SER A 186 6.03 -14.75 13.12
CA SER A 186 5.55 -14.64 14.50
C SER A 186 6.49 -13.86 15.43
N ASP A 187 7.78 -13.76 15.10
CA ASP A 187 8.77 -13.07 15.91
C ASP A 187 8.73 -11.54 15.72
N TYR A 188 8.10 -11.07 14.63
CA TYR A 188 8.05 -9.65 14.25
C TYR A 188 6.65 -9.05 14.33
N PHE A 189 5.63 -9.86 14.02
CA PHE A 189 4.25 -9.43 13.91
C PHE A 189 3.48 -9.81 15.19
N PRO A 190 2.81 -8.85 15.84
CA PRO A 190 1.91 -9.17 16.95
C PRO A 190 0.74 -10.04 16.46
N THR A 191 0.04 -10.68 17.38
CA THR A 191 -1.09 -11.56 17.05
C THR A 191 -2.22 -10.83 16.32
N GLU A 192 -2.46 -9.56 16.66
CA GLU A 192 -3.51 -8.76 16.06
C GLU A 192 -2.96 -7.44 15.47
N PRO A 193 -3.40 -7.07 14.25
CA PRO A 193 -3.05 -5.78 13.65
C PRO A 193 -3.84 -4.62 14.28
N ALA A 194 -3.27 -3.43 14.23
CA ALA A 194 -3.85 -2.23 14.82
C ALA A 194 -4.72 -1.45 13.81
N ALA A 195 -5.80 -0.84 14.29
CA ALA A 195 -6.62 0.05 13.47
C ALA A 195 -5.87 1.35 13.15
N ILE A 196 -5.92 1.76 11.88
CA ILE A 196 -5.29 3.00 11.40
C ILE A 196 -6.13 3.57 10.26
N SER A 197 -6.24 4.90 10.15
CA SER A 197 -6.87 5.49 8.97
C SER A 197 -6.02 5.22 7.73
N LEU A 198 -6.66 5.07 6.57
CA LEU A 198 -5.95 4.84 5.33
C LEU A 198 -5.04 6.02 4.99
N SER A 199 -5.51 7.26 5.20
CA SER A 199 -4.69 8.46 5.01
C SER A 199 -3.43 8.45 5.87
N ARG A 200 -3.51 7.96 7.11
CA ARG A 200 -2.35 7.90 8.00
C ARG A 200 -1.40 6.80 7.58
N LEU A 201 -1.90 5.62 7.24
CA LEU A 201 -1.07 4.54 6.70
C LEU A 201 -0.33 4.97 5.44
N LEU A 202 -1.05 5.53 4.47
CA LEU A 202 -0.49 5.98 3.21
C LEU A 202 0.55 7.11 3.39
N ALA A 203 0.35 7.98 4.39
CA ALA A 203 1.33 8.98 4.76
C ALA A 203 2.61 8.36 5.36
N VAL A 204 2.46 7.37 6.25
CA VAL A 204 3.60 6.65 6.85
C VAL A 204 4.43 5.92 5.80
N VAL A 205 3.79 5.13 4.93
CA VAL A 205 4.52 4.39 3.88
C VAL A 205 5.17 5.31 2.85
N SER A 206 4.65 6.53 2.70
CA SER A 206 5.22 7.55 1.81
C SER A 206 6.27 8.45 2.47
N ASP A 207 6.51 8.32 3.78
CA ASP A 207 7.34 9.25 4.55
C ASP A 207 6.89 10.73 4.40
N GLU A 208 5.58 10.94 4.41
CA GLU A 208 4.97 12.27 4.32
C GLU A 208 4.25 12.63 5.62
N PRO A 209 4.26 13.91 6.05
CA PRO A 209 3.51 14.34 7.23
C PRO A 209 1.99 14.24 7.02
N HIS A 210 1.54 14.33 5.77
CA HIS A 210 0.13 14.22 5.40
C HIS A 210 -0.01 13.74 3.96
N ILE A 211 -0.98 12.86 3.68
CA ILE A 211 -1.07 12.20 2.37
C ILE A 211 -1.43 13.13 1.21
N ASP A 212 -2.19 14.19 1.49
CA ASP A 212 -2.49 15.24 0.52
C ASP A 212 -1.47 16.39 0.53
N ALA A 213 -0.40 16.28 1.33
CA ALA A 213 0.72 17.19 1.18
C ALA A 213 1.31 16.99 -0.22
N TRP A 214 1.66 18.08 -0.89
CA TRP A 214 2.17 18.03 -2.25
C TRP A 214 3.38 17.10 -2.32
N TRP A 215 3.22 15.99 -3.04
CA TRP A 215 4.35 15.20 -3.53
C TRP A 215 5.17 16.09 -4.47
N CYS A 216 6.17 16.74 -3.89
CA CYS A 216 7.22 17.40 -4.64
C CYS A 216 8.11 16.30 -5.21
N TRP A 217 7.82 15.87 -6.44
CA TRP A 217 8.71 15.03 -7.27
C TRP A 217 10.13 15.60 -7.45
N ARG A 218 10.47 16.74 -6.83
CA ARG A 218 11.81 17.35 -6.77
C ARG A 218 12.85 16.55 -5.97
N ARG A 219 12.48 15.49 -5.24
CA ARG A 219 13.44 14.64 -4.53
C ARG A 219 14.10 13.56 -5.41
N ALA A 220 13.65 13.37 -6.65
CA ALA A 220 14.41 12.59 -7.63
C ALA A 220 15.49 13.49 -8.26
N LYS A 221 16.65 13.57 -7.61
CA LYS A 221 17.92 14.00 -8.22
C LYS A 221 18.89 12.84 -8.16
#